data_AF-A0A2W4WFZ3-F1
#
_entry.id   AF-A0A2W4WFZ3-F1
#
_cell.length_a   1.000
_cell.length_b   1.000
_cell.length_c   1.000
_cell.angle_alpha   90.00
_cell.angle_beta   90.00
_cell.angle_gamma   90.00
#
_symmetry.space_group_name_H-M   'P 1'
#
loop_
_entity.id
_entity.type
_entity.pdbx_description
1 polymer ?
#
loop_
_entity_poly.entity_id
_entity_poly.type
_entity_poly.pdbx_seq_one_letter_code
_entity_poly.pdbx_strand_id
1 'polypeptide(L)' 'MSLLLSPPILAAIVYAAIAGTYLLVIPLIVLFYFKARWYKTGSIERVFLCFLAFFFFPGLLLLSPFFNFRPEARQI' A
#
# COMPACT_ATOMS: atom_id res chain seq x y z
N MET A 1 -7.26 -29.94 20.36
CA MET A 1 -7.36 -28.88 19.32
C MET A 1 -6.28 -27.86 19.63
N SER A 2 -5.39 -27.51 18.70
CA SER A 2 -4.35 -26.51 18.95
C SER A 2 -4.97 -25.13 19.21
N LEU A 3 -4.43 -24.39 20.19
CA LEU A 3 -4.93 -23.08 20.61
C LEU A 3 -5.06 -22.09 19.44
N LEU A 4 -4.12 -22.15 18.48
CA LEU A 4 -4.08 -21.30 17.28
C LEU A 4 -5.22 -21.57 16.29
N LEU A 5 -5.80 -22.77 16.30
CA LEU A 5 -6.94 -23.14 15.46
C LEU A 5 -8.28 -22.92 16.17
N SER A 6 -8.28 -22.31 17.37
CA SER A 6 -9.54 -21.94 18.01
C SER A 6 -10.21 -20.80 17.23
N PRO A 7 -11.54 -20.84 17.02
CA PRO A 7 -12.25 -19.87 16.21
C PRO A 7 -11.94 -18.39 16.52
N PRO A 8 -11.89 -17.92 17.79
CA PRO A 8 -11.63 -16.51 18.08
C PRO A 8 -10.18 -16.11 17.74
N ILE A 9 -9.20 -16.97 18.02
CA ILE A 9 -7.78 -16.69 17.74
C ILE A 9 -7.52 -16.73 16.23
N LEU A 10 -8.09 -17.71 15.54
CA LEU A 10 -7.97 -17.82 14.10
C LEU A 10 -8.58 -16.60 13.39
N ALA A 11 -9.76 -16.15 13.83
CA ALA A 11 -10.38 -14.94 13.31
C ALA A 11 -9.49 -13.71 13.52
N ALA A 12 -8.94 -13.53 14.72
CA ALA A 12 -8.05 -12.40 15.02
C ALA A 12 -6.80 -12.40 14.12
N ILE A 13 -6.17 -13.56 13.91
CA ILE A 13 -5.01 -13.70 13.00
C ILE A 13 -5.39 -13.31 11.57
N VAL A 14 -6.53 -13.80 11.08
CA VAL A 14 -7.00 -13.49 9.71
C VAL A 14 -7.27 -11.99 9.55
N TYR A 15 -7.99 -11.37 10.48
CA TYR A 15 -8.26 -9.94 10.41
C TYR A 15 -6.98 -9.09 10.56
N ALA A 16 -6.04 -9.51 11.41
CA ALA A 16 -4.73 -8.86 11.52
C ALA A 16 -3.93 -8.97 10.21
N ALA A 17 -3.96 -10.13 9.55
CA ALA A 17 -3.30 -10.33 8.27
C ALA A 17 -3.92 -9.46 7.16
N ILE A 18 -5.26 -9.40 7.12
CA ILE A 18 -5.98 -8.53 6.17
C ILE A 18 -5.66 -7.07 6.44
N ALA A 19 -5.70 -6.64 7.71
CA ALA A 19 -5.39 -5.27 8.11
C ALA A 19 -3.94 -4.89 7.79
N GLY A 20 -2.97 -5.76 8.09
CA GLY A 20 -1.56 -5.55 7.76
C GLY A 20 -1.32 -5.47 6.25
N THR A 21 -2.00 -6.32 5.47
CA THR A 21 -1.93 -6.27 4.01
C THR A 21 -2.52 -4.97 3.47
N TYR A 22 -3.66 -4.53 4.00
CA TYR A 22 -4.38 -3.32 3.59
C TYR A 22 -3.67 -2.03 4.00
N LEU A 23 -3.06 -1.96 5.19
CA LEU A 23 -2.42 -0.75 5.71
C LEU A 23 -0.94 -0.61 5.36
N LEU A 24 -0.23 -1.72 5.14
CA LEU A 24 1.22 -1.70 4.94
C LEU A 24 1.62 -2.25 3.57
N VAL A 25 1.26 -3.49 3.27
CA VAL A 25 1.81 -4.20 2.09
C VAL A 25 1.34 -3.58 0.77
N ILE A 26 0.03 -3.45 0.57
CA ILE A 26 -0.51 -2.91 -0.69
C ILE A 26 -0.20 -1.41 -0.84
N PRO A 27 -0.39 -0.55 0.18
CA PRO A 27 -0.03 0.87 0.08
C PRO A 27 1.44 1.10 -0.27
N LEU A 28 2.35 0.28 0.27
CA LEU A 28 3.78 0.34 -0.06
C LEU A 28 4.03 0.03 -1.53
N ILE A 29 3.41 -1.03 -2.06
CA ILE A 29 3.51 -1.39 -3.49
C ILE A 29 3.00 -0.25 -4.36
N VAL A 30 1.85 0.34 -4.00
CA VAL A 30 1.24 1.46 -4.72
C VAL A 30 2.16 2.70 -4.73
N LEU A 31 2.79 3.05 -3.60
CA LEU A 31 3.75 4.15 -3.51
C LEU A 31 4.93 3.98 -4.49
N PHE A 32 5.52 2.79 -4.54
CA PHE A 32 6.61 2.52 -5.47
C PHE A 32 6.15 2.44 -6.92
N TYR A 33 4.92 1.98 -7.17
CA TYR A 33 4.33 2.01 -8.51
C TYR A 33 4.14 3.44 -9.00
N PHE A 34 3.65 4.36 -8.15
CA PHE A 34 3.56 5.79 -8.47
C PHE A 34 4.94 6.34 -8.83
N LYS A 35 5.96 6.11 -8.00
CA LYS A 35 7.33 6.55 -8.30
C LYS A 35 7.81 6.06 -9.67
N ALA A 36 7.58 4.79 -10.00
CA ALA A 36 8.10 4.18 -11.22
C ALA A 36 7.40 4.67 -12.50
N ARG A 37 6.09 4.90 -12.46
CA ARG A 37 5.28 5.03 -13.68
C ARG A 37 4.43 6.28 -13.79
N TRP A 38 4.33 7.13 -12.77
CA TRP A 38 3.42 8.30 -12.77
C TRP A 38 3.46 9.13 -14.06
N TYR A 39 4.66 9.41 -14.59
CA TYR A 39 4.85 10.21 -15.80
C TYR A 39 4.66 9.44 -17.13
N LYS A 40 4.55 8.11 -17.08
CA LYS A 40 4.39 7.21 -18.24
C LYS A 40 3.01 6.53 -18.27
N THR A 41 2.17 6.77 -17.27
CA THR A 41 0.87 6.11 -17.08
C THR A 41 -0.17 6.64 -18.08
N GLY A 42 -0.85 5.73 -18.78
CA GLY A 42 -1.98 6.05 -19.68
C GLY A 42 -3.28 6.37 -18.94
N SER A 43 -4.31 6.83 -19.64
CA SER A 43 -5.55 7.34 -19.01
C SER A 43 -6.30 6.30 -18.17
N ILE A 44 -6.46 5.07 -18.66
CA ILE A 44 -7.16 4.00 -17.92
C ILE A 44 -6.36 3.57 -16.68
N GLU A 45 -5.05 3.38 -16.85
CA GLU A 45 -4.16 3.06 -15.74
C GLU A 45 -4.18 4.17 -14.68
N ARG A 46 -4.24 5.45 -15.09
CA ARG A 46 -4.34 6.57 -14.14
C ARG A 46 -5.62 6.54 -13.32
N VAL A 47 -6.76 6.22 -13.94
CA VAL A 47 -8.04 6.08 -13.21
C VAL A 47 -7.94 4.96 -12.17
N PHE A 48 -7.37 3.82 -12.55
CA PHE A 48 -7.18 2.71 -11.62
C PHE A 48 -6.22 3.05 -10.47
N LEU A 49 -5.11 3.75 -10.76
CA LEU A 49 -4.18 4.23 -9.74
C LEU A 49 -4.82 5.23 -8.77
N CYS A 50 -5.66 6.15 -9.27
CA CYS A 50 -6.42 7.06 -8.43
C CYS A 50 -7.41 6.30 -7.55
N PHE A 51 -8.13 5.30 -8.09
CA PHE A 51 -8.99 4.42 -7.30
C PHE A 51 -8.22 3.72 -6.18
N LEU A 52 -7.06 3.13 -6.49
CA LEU A 52 -6.21 2.49 -5.48
C LEU A 52 -5.74 3.50 -4.41
N ALA A 53 -5.40 4.73 -4.79
CA ALA A 53 -5.02 5.77 -3.85
C ALA A 53 -6.13 6.08 -2.84
N PHE A 54 -7.38 6.16 -3.29
CA PHE A 54 -8.52 6.41 -2.41
C PHE A 54 -8.88 5.17 -1.58
N PHE A 55 -8.87 3.99 -2.19
CA PHE A 55 -9.20 2.75 -1.50
C PHE A 55 -8.19 2.42 -0.39
N PHE A 56 -6.91 2.72 -0.60
CA PHE A 56 -5.81 2.48 0.35
C PHE A 56 -5.29 3.75 1.03
N PHE A 57 -6.06 4.85 0.97
CA PHE A 57 -5.69 6.15 1.53
C PHE A 57 -5.18 6.10 2.98
N PRO A 58 -5.83 5.40 3.94
CA PRO A 58 -5.34 5.38 5.31
C PRO A 58 -3.94 4.77 5.44
N GLY A 59 -3.62 3.73 4.66
CA GLY A 59 -2.28 3.13 4.64
C GLY A 59 -1.24 4.04 3.98
N LEU A 60 -1.61 4.71 2.89
CA LEU A 60 -0.75 5.70 2.23
C LEU A 60 -0.43 6.87 3.17
N LEU A 61 -1.40 7.34 3.94
CA LEU A 61 -1.21 8.39 4.94
C LEU A 61 -0.25 7.94 6.04
N LEU A 62 -0.40 6.71 6.54
CA LEU A 62 0.48 6.14 7.57
C LEU A 62 1.94 6.05 7.08
N LEU A 63 2.15 5.63 5.83
CA LEU A 63 3.49 5.48 5.26
C LEU A 63 4.11 6.81 4.78
N SER A 64 3.30 7.84 4.58
CA SER A 64 3.74 9.13 4.00
C SER A 64 4.94 9.81 4.68
N PRO A 65 5.14 9.75 6.00
CA PRO A 65 6.28 10.41 6.64
C PRO A 65 7.63 9.70 6.39
N PHE A 66 7.59 8.42 6.00
CA PHE A 66 8.80 7.58 5.91
C PHE A 66 9.44 7.58 4.51
N PHE A 67 8.65 7.82 3.46
CA PHE A 67 9.11 7.73 2.08
C PHE A 67 9.19 9.12 1.44
N ASN A 68 10.39 9.53 1.05
CA ASN A 68 10.60 10.76 0.30
C ASN A 68 11.01 10.43 -1.15
N PHE A 69 10.15 10.76 -2.11
CA PHE A 69 10.41 10.52 -3.54
C PHE A 69 10.91 11.77 -4.27
N ARG A 70 11.65 12.64 -3.57
CA ARG A 70 12.32 13.78 -4.19
C ARG A 70 13.27 13.27 -5.29
N PRO A 71 13.24 13.88 -6.50
CA PRO A 71 14.21 13.58 -7.53
C PRO A 71 15.64 13.80 -7.04
N GLU A 72 16.55 12.92 -7.47
CA GLU A 72 17.97 13.07 -7.16
C GLU A 72 18.55 14.32 -7.84
N ALA A 73 19.59 14.89 -7.23
CA ALA A 73 20.28 16.03 -7.80
C ALA A 73 20.91 15.64 -9.14
N ARG A 74 20.58 16.40 -10.18
CA ARG A 74 21.17 16.20 -11.51
C ARG A 74 22.67 16.43 -11.41
N GLN A 75 23.46 15.42 -11.77
CA GLN A 75 24.89 15.59 -12.01
C GLN A 75 25.03 16.35 -13.33
N ILE A 76 25.70 17.51 -13.29
CA ILE A 76 25.96 18.38 -14.45
C ILE A 76 27.44 18.23 -14.80
#